data_AF-A0AAU1THU4-F1
#
_entry.id   AF-A0AAU1THU4-F1
#
_cell.length_a   1.000
_cell.length_b   1.000
_cell.length_c   1.000
_cell.angle_alpha   90.00
_cell.angle_beta   90.00
_cell.angle_gamma   90.00
#
_symmetry.space_group_name_H-M   'P 1'
#
loop_
_entity.id
_entity.type
_entity.pdbx_description
1 polymer ?
#
loop_
_entity_poly.entity_id
_entity_poly.type
_entity_poly.pdbx_seq_one_letter_code
_entity_poly.pdbx_strand_id
1 'polypeptide(L)'
;MEDAEMARSRAIEDDNRKEKDDRERRAAENILSAYLENPISLVGQPREEAVLSVIKIGTVLGFEQSFIINSELRQRVAEICYFLDLAAVSDVGGYSLAEVGFLSRSETRMLIGAWARGEVLPDSIEGWGEIRRSRAQIEARWQQKLRDAGLRVVVPPLSIY
;
A
#
# COMPACT_ATOMS: atom_id res chain seq x y z
N MET A 1 -13.64 -8.00 45.71
CA MET A 1 -14.38 -8.32 44.47
C MET A 1 -13.94 -7.39 43.35
N GLU A 2 -13.86 -6.07 43.60
CA GLU A 2 -13.28 -5.07 42.66
C GLU A 2 -11.89 -5.45 42.10
N ASP A 3 -10.94 -5.90 42.93
CA ASP A 3 -9.59 -6.22 42.45
C ASP A 3 -9.55 -7.40 41.44
N ALA A 4 -10.46 -8.36 41.58
CA ALA A 4 -10.55 -9.50 40.67
C ALA A 4 -11.22 -9.12 39.34
N GLU A 5 -12.16 -8.19 39.36
CA GLU A 5 -12.78 -7.63 38.16
C GLU A 5 -11.80 -6.72 37.40
N MET A 6 -11.05 -5.86 38.11
CA MET A 6 -9.99 -5.06 37.51
C MET A 6 -8.87 -5.91 36.91
N ALA A 7 -8.44 -6.98 37.59
CA ALA A 7 -7.44 -7.90 37.06
C ALA A 7 -7.94 -8.63 35.80
N ARG A 8 -9.21 -9.03 35.76
CA ARG A 8 -9.82 -9.65 34.57
C ARG A 8 -9.90 -8.69 33.39
N SER A 9 -10.36 -7.45 33.60
CA SER A 9 -10.44 -6.46 32.53
C SER A 9 -9.06 -6.15 31.93
N ARG A 10 -8.03 -6.00 32.78
CA ARG A 10 -6.65 -5.79 32.31
C ARG A 10 -6.12 -6.98 31.49
N ALA A 11 -6.40 -8.21 31.92
CA ALA A 11 -6.00 -9.40 31.16
C ALA A 11 -6.65 -9.44 29.77
N ILE A 12 -7.95 -9.12 29.68
CA ILE A 12 -8.67 -9.05 28.40
C ILE A 12 -8.11 -7.95 27.50
N GLU A 13 -7.80 -6.78 28.05
CA GLU A 13 -7.18 -5.68 27.28
C GLU A 13 -5.79 -6.03 26.77
N ASP A 14 -4.97 -6.69 27.60
CA ASP A 14 -3.63 -7.13 27.22
C ASP A 14 -3.67 -8.21 26.12
N ASP A 15 -4.60 -9.16 26.19
CA ASP A 15 -4.76 -10.19 25.17
C ASP A 15 -5.29 -9.59 23.86
N ASN A 16 -6.27 -8.69 23.93
CA ASN A 16 -6.75 -7.95 22.76
C ASN A 16 -5.64 -7.12 22.10
N ARG A 17 -4.72 -6.53 22.89
CA ARG A 17 -3.57 -5.79 22.35
C ARG A 17 -2.62 -6.74 21.61
N LYS A 18 -2.25 -7.87 22.23
CA LYS A 18 -1.37 -8.86 21.58
C LYS A 18 -1.95 -9.41 20.29
N GLU A 19 -3.24 -9.73 20.27
CA GLU A 19 -3.90 -10.23 19.06
C GLU A 19 -3.86 -9.22 17.90
N LYS A 20 -4.03 -7.93 18.22
CA LYS A 20 -3.92 -6.83 17.25
C LYS A 20 -2.49 -6.68 16.74
N ASP A 21 -1.51 -6.68 17.63
CA ASP A 21 -0.09 -6.57 17.27
C ASP A 21 0.34 -7.76 16.37
N ASP A 22 -0.08 -8.98 16.72
CA ASP A 22 0.16 -10.18 15.91
C ASP A 22 -0.57 -10.15 14.56
N ARG A 23 -1.75 -9.51 14.48
CA ARG A 23 -2.48 -9.35 13.23
C ARG A 23 -1.82 -8.32 12.32
N GLU A 24 -1.32 -7.22 12.88
CA GLU A 24 -0.56 -6.20 12.15
C GLU A 24 0.74 -6.78 11.59
N ARG A 25 1.49 -7.55 12.40
CA ARG A 25 2.71 -8.22 11.95
C ARG A 25 2.45 -9.16 10.78
N ARG A 26 1.42 -9.99 10.87
CA ARG A 26 1.01 -10.89 9.77
C ARG A 26 0.58 -10.11 8.52
N ALA A 27 -0.09 -8.96 8.68
CA ALA A 27 -0.46 -8.11 7.55
C ALA A 27 0.78 -7.60 6.80
N ALA A 28 1.78 -7.11 7.55
CA ALA A 28 3.05 -6.67 6.98
C ALA A 28 3.82 -7.81 6.29
N GLU A 29 3.87 -8.99 6.91
CA GLU A 29 4.49 -10.19 6.33
C GLU A 29 3.80 -10.61 5.02
N ASN A 30 2.46 -10.59 4.97
CA ASN A 30 1.68 -10.91 3.77
C ASN A 30 1.93 -9.91 2.64
N ILE A 31 1.98 -8.61 2.95
CA ILE A 31 2.32 -7.55 1.98
C ILE A 31 3.70 -7.79 1.37
N LEU A 32 4.71 -8.08 2.19
CA LEU A 32 6.06 -8.37 1.69
C LEU A 32 6.10 -9.65 0.84
N SER A 33 5.36 -10.68 1.25
CA SER A 33 5.25 -11.96 0.54
C SER A 33 4.59 -11.80 -0.82
N ALA A 34 3.59 -10.92 -0.95
CA ALA A 34 2.93 -10.64 -2.23
C ALA A 34 3.92 -10.20 -3.33
N TYR A 35 4.91 -9.36 -2.98
CA TYR A 35 5.97 -8.94 -3.88
C TYR A 35 7.00 -10.03 -4.20
N LEU A 36 7.15 -11.04 -3.34
CA LEU A 36 8.03 -12.19 -3.59
C LEU A 36 7.34 -13.20 -4.51
N GLU A 37 6.05 -13.45 -4.29
CA GLU A 37 5.24 -14.39 -5.06
C GLU A 37 4.87 -13.87 -6.45
N ASN A 38 4.77 -12.54 -6.59
CA ASN A 38 4.31 -11.89 -7.83
C ASN A 38 5.33 -10.84 -8.28
N PRO A 39 6.57 -11.25 -8.64
CA PRO A 39 7.61 -10.30 -8.97
C PRO A 39 7.21 -9.43 -10.17
N ILE A 40 7.63 -8.16 -10.10
CA ILE A 40 7.60 -7.22 -11.19
C ILE A 40 9.05 -6.89 -11.54
N SER A 41 9.49 -7.29 -12.72
CA SER A 41 10.84 -7.01 -13.20
C SER A 41 10.86 -5.65 -13.88
N LEU A 42 11.89 -4.86 -13.56
CA LEU A 42 12.07 -3.54 -14.17
C LEU A 42 12.30 -3.63 -15.69
N VAL A 43 12.94 -4.71 -16.17
CA VAL A 43 13.30 -4.90 -17.57
C VAL A 43 12.88 -6.29 -18.03
N GLY A 44 12.32 -6.37 -19.24
CA GLY A 44 12.12 -7.63 -19.95
C GLY A 44 10.90 -8.47 -19.52
N GLN A 45 10.03 -7.94 -18.66
CA GLN A 45 8.75 -8.60 -18.35
C GLN A 45 7.65 -8.17 -19.35
N PRO A 46 6.90 -9.11 -19.93
CA PRO A 46 5.72 -8.79 -20.74
C PRO A 46 4.69 -7.97 -19.96
N ARG A 47 4.01 -7.04 -20.64
CA ARG A 47 3.06 -6.12 -19.98
C ARG A 47 1.93 -6.88 -19.29
N GLU A 48 1.39 -7.90 -19.96
CA GLU A 48 0.26 -8.69 -19.46
C GLU A 48 0.63 -9.42 -18.17
N GLU A 49 1.84 -9.97 -18.09
CA GLU A 49 2.37 -10.60 -16.88
C GLU A 49 2.58 -9.59 -15.76
N ALA A 50 3.14 -8.41 -16.08
CA ALA A 50 3.32 -7.34 -15.09
C ALA A 50 1.97 -6.84 -14.54
N VAL A 51 0.94 -6.72 -15.38
CA VAL A 51 -0.42 -6.38 -14.97
C VAL A 51 -0.99 -7.43 -14.02
N LEU A 52 -0.83 -8.72 -14.33
CA LEU A 52 -1.28 -9.80 -13.45
C LEU A 52 -0.56 -9.77 -12.09
N SER A 53 0.76 -9.55 -12.08
CA SER A 53 1.51 -9.39 -10.83
C SER A 53 0.99 -8.21 -10.01
N VAL A 54 0.79 -7.06 -10.66
CA VAL A 54 0.27 -5.85 -10.00
C VAL A 54 -1.12 -6.07 -9.41
N ILE A 55 -2.05 -6.71 -10.13
CA ILE A 55 -3.39 -6.99 -9.61
C ILE A 55 -3.33 -7.85 -8.35
N LYS A 56 -2.47 -8.89 -8.34
CA LYS A 56 -2.31 -9.77 -7.18
C LYS A 56 -1.68 -9.04 -5.99
N ILE A 57 -0.64 -8.23 -6.24
CA ILE A 57 -0.03 -7.37 -5.22
C ILE A 57 -1.06 -6.38 -4.67
N GLY A 58 -1.70 -5.60 -5.54
CA GLY A 58 -2.71 -4.61 -5.17
C GLY A 58 -3.85 -5.21 -4.35
N THR A 59 -4.30 -6.42 -4.68
CA THR A 59 -5.31 -7.13 -3.88
C THR A 59 -4.85 -7.37 -2.44
N VAL A 60 -3.61 -7.83 -2.24
CA VAL A 60 -3.05 -8.05 -0.90
C VAL A 60 -2.86 -6.74 -0.17
N LEU A 61 -2.28 -5.71 -0.81
CA LEU A 61 -2.09 -4.40 -0.20
C LEU A 61 -3.42 -3.78 0.23
N GLY A 62 -4.40 -3.79 -0.67
CA GLY A 62 -5.74 -3.23 -0.44
C GLY A 62 -6.49 -3.89 0.72
N PHE A 63 -6.30 -5.19 0.93
CA PHE A 63 -6.89 -5.93 2.04
C PHE A 63 -6.08 -5.79 3.34
N GLU A 64 -4.79 -6.10 3.30
CA GLU A 64 -3.93 -6.19 4.48
C GLU A 64 -3.68 -4.83 5.15
N GLN A 65 -3.72 -3.72 4.40
CA GLN A 65 -3.61 -2.38 4.98
C GLN A 65 -4.65 -2.11 6.09
N SER A 66 -5.82 -2.73 6.03
CA SER A 66 -6.91 -2.54 7.01
C SER A 66 -6.52 -3.05 8.41
N PHE A 67 -5.49 -3.87 8.48
CA PHE A 67 -4.97 -4.46 9.71
C PHE A 67 -3.70 -3.77 10.20
N ILE A 68 -3.21 -2.75 9.50
CA ILE A 68 -2.11 -1.91 9.93
C ILE A 68 -2.66 -0.84 10.89
N ILE A 69 -2.23 -0.93 12.15
CA ILE A 69 -2.64 -0.03 13.23
C ILE A 69 -1.94 1.32 13.08
N ASN A 70 -0.66 1.30 12.71
CA ASN A 70 0.10 2.52 12.44
C ASN A 70 -0.52 3.29 11.26
N SER A 71 -1.19 4.40 11.57
CA SER A 71 -1.96 5.18 10.58
C SER A 71 -1.10 5.73 9.44
N GLU A 72 0.14 6.14 9.72
CA GLU A 72 1.05 6.65 8.70
C GLU A 72 1.47 5.54 7.73
N LEU A 73 1.86 4.37 8.27
CA LEU A 73 2.21 3.21 7.45
C LEU A 73 1.01 2.76 6.62
N ARG A 74 -0.18 2.68 7.23
CA ARG A 74 -1.42 2.32 6.53
C ARG A 74 -1.69 3.25 5.35
N GLN A 75 -1.60 4.57 5.56
CA GLN A 75 -1.81 5.55 4.50
C GLN A 75 -0.76 5.40 3.38
N ARG A 76 0.49 5.10 3.72
CA ARG A 76 1.55 4.89 2.73
C ARG A 76 1.33 3.62 1.91
N VAL A 77 0.89 2.53 2.54
CA VAL A 77 0.52 1.29 1.83
C VAL A 77 -0.70 1.52 0.93
N ALA A 78 -1.70 2.27 1.39
CA ALA A 78 -2.87 2.64 0.58
C ALA A 78 -2.49 3.40 -0.68
N GLU A 79 -1.59 4.37 -0.54
CA GLU A 79 -1.09 5.15 -1.66
C GLU A 79 -0.29 4.29 -2.66
N ILE A 80 0.49 3.33 -2.16
CA ILE A 80 1.18 2.36 -3.01
C ILE A 80 0.19 1.51 -3.80
N CYS A 81 -0.84 0.97 -3.15
CA CYS A 81 -1.91 0.22 -3.82
C CYS A 81 -2.57 1.04 -4.93
N TYR A 82 -2.90 2.30 -4.63
CA TYR A 82 -3.54 3.21 -5.56
C TYR A 82 -2.69 3.46 -6.82
N PHE A 83 -1.40 3.75 -6.68
CA PHE A 83 -0.54 3.99 -7.83
C PHE A 83 -0.27 2.71 -8.64
N LEU A 84 -0.25 1.56 -7.99
CA LEU A 84 -0.19 0.26 -8.68
C LEU A 84 -1.43 0.03 -9.55
N ASP A 85 -2.63 0.28 -9.02
CA ASP A 85 -3.88 0.15 -9.77
C ASP A 85 -3.92 1.10 -10.98
N LEU A 86 -3.49 2.36 -10.80
CA LEU A 86 -3.36 3.31 -11.91
C LEU A 86 -2.36 2.83 -12.96
N ALA A 87 -1.22 2.29 -12.53
CA ALA A 87 -0.16 1.82 -13.41
C ALA A 87 -0.61 0.65 -14.31
N ALA A 88 -1.49 -0.21 -13.78
CA ALA A 88 -2.02 -1.36 -14.51
C ALA A 88 -2.81 -0.92 -15.76
N VAL A 89 -3.51 0.22 -15.67
CA VAL A 89 -4.33 0.74 -16.76
C VAL A 89 -3.65 1.83 -17.60
N SER A 90 -2.64 2.51 -17.07
CA SER A 90 -1.97 3.62 -17.76
C SER A 90 -0.59 3.93 -17.18
N ASP A 91 0.16 4.80 -17.84
CA ASP A 91 1.29 5.53 -17.26
C ASP A 91 0.91 6.37 -16.02
N VAL A 92 1.78 6.35 -15.02
CA VAL A 92 1.66 7.16 -13.79
C VAL A 92 2.78 8.18 -13.83
N GLY A 93 2.51 9.46 -14.09
CA GLY A 93 3.59 10.44 -14.04
C GLY A 93 4.59 10.38 -15.21
N GLY A 94 4.35 9.56 -16.23
CA GLY A 94 5.36 9.20 -17.24
C GLY A 94 6.19 7.96 -16.88
N TYR A 95 6.01 7.41 -15.68
CA TYR A 95 6.56 6.11 -15.30
C TYR A 95 5.71 4.98 -15.89
N SER A 96 6.41 3.99 -16.42
CA SER A 96 5.84 2.72 -16.86
C SER A 96 5.39 1.86 -15.68
N LEU A 97 4.55 0.87 -15.97
CA LEU A 97 4.10 -0.14 -14.99
C LEU A 97 5.28 -0.84 -14.29
N ALA A 98 6.35 -1.14 -15.02
CA ALA A 98 7.52 -1.81 -14.48
C ALA A 98 8.27 -0.91 -13.48
N GLU A 99 8.41 0.38 -13.79
CA GLU A 99 9.02 1.37 -12.89
C GLU A 99 8.20 1.56 -11.62
N VAL A 100 6.87 1.75 -11.76
CA VAL A 100 5.97 1.86 -10.61
C VAL A 100 6.01 0.60 -9.75
N GLY A 101 5.99 -0.59 -10.37
CA GLY A 101 6.11 -1.86 -9.68
C GLY A 101 7.42 -2.01 -8.91
N PHE A 102 8.55 -1.67 -9.54
CA PHE A 102 9.87 -1.71 -8.91
C PHE A 102 10.00 -0.73 -7.74
N LEU A 103 9.56 0.53 -7.94
CA LEU A 103 9.61 1.56 -6.92
C LEU A 103 8.67 1.22 -5.75
N SER A 104 7.47 0.72 -6.03
CA SER A 104 6.50 0.32 -5.00
C SER A 104 7.04 -0.77 -4.08
N ARG A 105 7.72 -1.78 -4.63
CA ARG A 105 8.38 -2.83 -3.85
C ARG A 105 9.46 -2.24 -2.94
N SER A 106 10.26 -1.34 -3.48
CA SER A 106 11.38 -0.72 -2.76
C SER A 106 10.90 0.18 -1.62
N GLU A 107 9.89 1.02 -1.91
CA GLU A 107 9.21 1.86 -0.93
C GLU A 107 8.56 1.01 0.17
N THR A 108 7.78 -0.02 -0.20
CA THR A 108 7.11 -0.92 0.76
C THR A 108 8.10 -1.59 1.71
N ARG A 109 9.22 -2.10 1.19
CA ARG A 109 10.26 -2.75 2.00
C ARG A 109 10.93 -1.79 2.98
N MET A 110 11.21 -0.57 2.53
CA MET A 110 11.79 0.47 3.38
C MET A 110 10.83 0.83 4.52
N LEU A 111 9.56 1.06 4.20
CA LEU A 111 8.53 1.45 5.17
C LEU A 111 8.26 0.35 6.20
N ILE A 112 7.99 -0.88 5.75
CA ILE A 112 7.74 -2.01 6.65
C ILE A 112 8.99 -2.34 7.47
N GLY A 113 10.18 -2.23 6.88
CA GLY A 113 11.44 -2.44 7.60
C GLY A 113 11.66 -1.44 8.73
N ALA A 114 11.43 -0.15 8.49
CA ALA A 114 11.53 0.89 9.51
C ALA A 114 10.48 0.69 10.62
N TRP A 115 9.22 0.46 10.23
CA TRP A 115 8.14 0.17 11.17
C TRP A 115 8.45 -1.04 12.06
N ALA A 116 8.94 -2.15 11.50
CA ALA A 116 9.27 -3.35 12.25
C ALA A 116 10.41 -3.14 13.28
N ARG A 117 11.27 -2.13 13.07
CA ARG A 117 12.32 -1.73 14.02
C ARG A 117 11.85 -0.68 15.04
N GLY A 118 10.60 -0.22 14.96
CA GLY A 118 10.08 0.87 15.78
C GLY A 118 10.66 2.24 15.43
N GLU A 119 11.17 2.41 14.21
CA GLU A 119 11.74 3.66 13.73
C GLU A 119 10.64 4.58 13.18
N VAL A 120 10.94 5.88 13.12
CA VAL A 120 10.13 6.84 12.36
C VAL A 120 10.13 6.42 10.90
N LEU A 121 8.97 6.50 10.24
CA LEU A 121 8.88 6.16 8.83
C LEU A 121 9.75 7.11 8.00
N PRO A 122 10.64 6.60 7.16
CA PRO A 122 11.52 7.44 6.36
C PRO A 122 10.75 8.17 5.26
N ASP A 123 11.38 9.24 4.76
CA ASP A 123 10.96 9.89 3.53
C ASP A 123 10.94 8.90 2.37
N SER A 124 10.07 9.17 1.39
CA SER A 124 9.96 8.32 0.20
C SER A 124 11.30 8.23 -0.54
N ILE A 125 11.58 7.04 -1.08
CA ILE A 125 12.73 6.86 -1.97
C ILE A 125 12.62 7.80 -3.18
N GLU A 126 13.77 8.15 -3.76
CA GLU A 126 13.84 8.87 -5.03
C GLU A 126 13.02 8.13 -6.12
N GLY A 127 12.39 8.88 -7.03
CA GLY A 127 11.40 8.34 -7.97
C GLY A 127 10.02 8.13 -7.35
N TRP A 128 9.89 7.36 -6.25
CA TRP A 128 8.58 7.23 -5.58
C TRP A 128 8.12 8.56 -5.00
N GLY A 129 9.02 9.31 -4.37
CA GLY A 129 8.77 10.67 -3.90
C GLY A 129 8.35 11.64 -5.01
N GLU A 130 8.76 11.41 -6.26
CA GLU A 130 8.35 12.22 -7.42
C GLU A 130 6.93 11.88 -7.87
N ILE A 131 6.59 10.58 -7.95
CA ILE A 131 5.23 10.10 -8.22
C ILE A 131 4.25 10.70 -7.20
N ARG A 132 4.60 10.55 -5.91
CA ARG A 132 3.95 11.16 -4.74
C ARG A 132 3.66 12.65 -4.91
N ARG A 133 4.68 13.46 -5.16
CA ARG A 133 4.53 14.92 -5.32
C ARG A 133 3.69 15.28 -6.55
N SER A 134 3.68 14.42 -7.56
CA SER A 134 2.94 14.60 -8.79
C SER A 134 1.49 14.10 -8.73
N ARG A 135 1.03 13.61 -7.57
CA ARG A 135 -0.28 12.95 -7.41
C ARG A 135 -1.44 13.75 -8.02
N ALA A 136 -1.58 15.01 -7.65
CA ALA A 136 -2.69 15.85 -8.15
C ALA A 136 -2.70 15.97 -9.68
N GLN A 137 -1.52 16.01 -10.31
CA GLN A 137 -1.40 16.07 -11.78
C GLN A 137 -1.70 14.71 -12.42
N ILE A 138 -1.32 13.61 -11.77
CA ILE A 138 -1.65 12.25 -12.21
C ILE A 138 -3.17 12.03 -12.15
N GLU A 139 -3.79 12.36 -11.02
CA GLU A 139 -5.24 12.29 -10.81
C GLU A 139 -6.02 13.13 -11.82
N ALA A 140 -5.59 14.38 -12.05
CA ALA A 140 -6.23 15.26 -13.03
C ALA A 140 -6.17 14.70 -14.46
N ARG A 141 -5.03 14.13 -14.87
CA ARG A 141 -4.89 13.47 -16.18
C ARG A 141 -5.77 12.24 -16.29
N TRP A 142 -5.84 11.41 -15.25
CA TRP A 142 -6.67 10.22 -15.26
C TRP A 142 -8.16 10.57 -15.28
N GLN A 143 -8.58 11.56 -14.50
CA GLN A 143 -9.93 12.09 -14.54
C GLN A 143 -10.32 12.63 -15.92
N GLN A 144 -9.38 13.28 -16.62
CA GLN A 144 -9.60 13.72 -18.00
C GLN A 144 -9.77 12.54 -18.96
N LYS A 145 -8.90 11.51 -18.88
CA LYS A 145 -9.02 10.28 -19.68
C LYS A 145 -10.39 9.60 -19.49
N LEU A 146 -10.89 9.52 -18.26
CA LEU A 146 -12.23 8.99 -17.99
C LEU A 146 -13.33 9.81 -18.68
N ARG A 147 -13.26 11.14 -18.60
CA ARG A 147 -14.22 12.04 -19.25
C ARG A 147 -14.18 11.90 -20.77
N ASP A 148 -12.98 11.83 -21.36
CA ASP A 148 -12.80 11.66 -22.80
C ASP A 148 -13.36 10.32 -23.30
N ALA A 149 -13.33 9.28 -22.46
CA ALA A 149 -13.97 7.99 -22.70
C ALA A 149 -15.49 7.99 -22.47
N GLY A 150 -16.10 9.14 -22.15
CA GLY A 150 -17.54 9.27 -21.87
C GLY A 150 -17.97 8.74 -20.50
N LEU A 151 -17.03 8.39 -19.62
CA LEU A 151 -17.32 7.89 -18.29
C LEU A 151 -17.59 9.05 -17.33
N ARG A 152 -18.58 8.89 -16.46
CA ARG A 152 -18.98 9.88 -15.45
C ARG A 152 -18.41 9.59 -14.06
N VAL A 153 -17.50 8.63 -13.96
CA VAL A 153 -16.87 8.24 -12.69
C VAL A 153 -15.90 9.33 -12.27
N VAL A 154 -15.93 9.66 -10.98
CA VAL A 154 -14.95 10.54 -10.34
C VAL A 154 -13.96 9.67 -9.61
N VAL A 155 -12.66 9.96 -9.77
CA VAL A 155 -11.61 9.29 -8.99
C VAL A 155 -11.91 9.52 -7.52
N PRO A 156 -12.17 8.47 -6.72
CA PRO A 156 -12.32 8.66 -5.30
C PRO A 156 -11.01 9.23 -4.73
N PRO A 157 -11.07 10.17 -3.78
CA PRO A 157 -9.86 10.57 -3.07
C PRO A 157 -9.25 9.33 -2.41
N LEU A 158 -7.93 9.28 -2.31
CA LEU A 158 -7.23 8.31 -1.46
C LEU A 158 -7.86 8.37 -0.07
N SER A 159 -8.70 7.38 0.23
CA SER A 159 -9.63 7.47 1.34
C SER A 159 -8.89 7.28 2.66
N ILE A 160 -9.25 8.15 3.58
CA ILE A 160 -8.84 8.35 4.98
C ILE A 160 -9.26 7.20 5.93
N TYR A 161 -9.34 5.96 5.45
CA TYR A 161 -9.64 4.79 6.30
C TYR A 161 -8.39 4.34 7.08
#